data_AF-A0A957X0P3-F1
#
_entry.id   AF-A0A957X0P3-F1
#
_cell.length_a   1.000
_cell.length_b   1.000
_cell.length_c   1.000
_cell.angle_alpha   90.00
_cell.angle_beta   90.00
_cell.angle_gamma   90.00
#
_symmetry.space_group_name_H-M   'P 1'
#
loop_
_entity.id
_entity.type
_entity.pdbx_description
1 polymer ?
#
loop_
_entity_poly.entity_id
_entity_poly.type
_entity_poly.pdbx_seq_one_letter_code
_entity_poly.pdbx_strand_id
1 'polypeptide(L)'
;MERARAKAEQAAANAAISDPEEAEQQADVAYLGEITRLNLPSGATIVAVAPHGETLLLSHQDRDEKIYTRRDLWLCDLATLRYVPDAATARGAMRNISAPLDRDVMGVQWVEEGIFGAYADGTCLRVAYFGADAPPTPLELGGIFLAGEYHVAATGELGLIGANAQNFPEAYLTQPVTPAAQRQLQQLSQFGQAVARWQLGTVETIRWQSKDGVEIEGVLRKPANFDPNRRYPLL
;
A
#
# COMPACT_ATOMS: atom_id res chain seq x y z
N MET A 1 44.83 -9.92 64.54
CA MET A 1 43.39 -10.28 64.59
C MET A 1 42.48 -9.23 63.95
N GLU A 2 42.82 -7.94 64.00
CA GLU A 2 42.01 -6.85 63.43
C GLU A 2 41.88 -6.86 61.89
N ARG A 3 42.95 -7.18 61.16
CA ARG A 3 42.92 -7.28 59.68
C ARG A 3 42.09 -8.45 59.13
N ALA A 4 41.90 -9.51 59.90
CA ALA A 4 41.08 -10.65 59.49
C ALA A 4 39.58 -10.35 59.64
N ARG A 5 39.22 -9.56 60.66
CA ARG A 5 37.86 -9.11 60.92
C ARG A 5 37.39 -8.08 59.89
N ALA A 6 38.26 -7.13 59.53
CA ALA A 6 37.96 -6.15 58.47
C ALA A 6 37.74 -6.80 57.09
N LYS A 7 38.50 -7.87 56.78
CA LYS A 7 38.35 -8.60 55.51
C LYS A 7 37.08 -9.46 55.47
N ALA A 8 36.61 -9.95 56.61
CA ALA A 8 35.35 -10.68 56.75
C ALA A 8 34.13 -9.74 56.67
N GLU A 9 34.20 -8.56 57.29
CA GLU A 9 33.15 -7.53 57.20
C GLU A 9 33.02 -6.96 55.78
N GLN A 10 34.12 -6.80 55.05
CA GLN A 10 34.10 -6.33 53.66
C GLN A 10 33.61 -7.41 52.67
N ALA A 11 33.87 -8.70 52.94
CA ALA A 11 33.30 -9.81 52.17
C ALA A 11 31.80 -9.98 52.43
N ALA A 12 31.33 -9.77 53.67
CA ALA A 12 29.91 -9.77 54.01
C ALA A 12 29.18 -8.56 53.42
N ALA A 13 29.83 -7.39 53.36
CA ALA A 13 29.27 -6.20 52.70
C ALA A 13 29.18 -6.37 51.18
N ASN A 14 30.17 -7.01 50.53
CA ASN A 14 30.09 -7.31 49.09
C ASN A 14 29.10 -8.43 48.76
N ALA A 15 28.83 -9.36 49.68
CA ALA A 15 27.80 -10.39 49.51
C ALA A 15 26.37 -9.87 49.76
N ALA A 16 26.23 -8.73 50.45
CA ALA A 16 24.94 -8.06 50.68
C ALA A 16 24.57 -7.06 49.55
N ILE A 17 25.48 -6.82 48.60
CA ILE A 17 25.23 -6.09 47.34
C ILE A 17 25.20 -7.12 46.20
N SER A 18 24.43 -8.20 46.39
CA SER A 18 23.88 -8.95 45.27
C SER A 18 22.55 -8.27 44.95
N ASP A 19 22.42 -7.76 43.73
CA ASP A 19 21.21 -7.11 43.25
C ASP A 19 19.94 -7.90 43.60
N PRO A 20 18.85 -7.25 44.04
CA PRO A 20 17.53 -7.86 44.14
C PRO A 20 16.89 -8.14 42.76
N GLU A 21 17.66 -8.20 41.68
CA GLU A 21 17.19 -8.42 40.29
C GLU A 21 17.31 -9.87 39.81
N GLU A 22 17.67 -10.85 40.65
CA GLU A 22 17.60 -12.29 40.27
C GLU A 22 16.27 -12.98 40.64
N ALA A 23 15.24 -12.17 40.90
CA ALA A 23 13.85 -12.63 40.87
C ALA A 23 13.05 -11.81 39.85
N GLU A 24 13.57 -11.69 38.62
CA GLU A 24 12.69 -11.58 37.46
C GLU A 24 11.74 -12.76 37.52
N GLN A 25 10.53 -12.50 38.05
CA GLN A 25 9.37 -13.31 37.72
C GLN A 25 9.40 -13.42 36.19
N GLN A 26 9.78 -14.59 35.68
CA GLN A 26 9.59 -14.95 34.28
C GLN A 26 8.14 -14.63 33.97
N ALA A 27 7.91 -13.48 33.34
CA ALA A 27 6.58 -13.02 33.03
C ALA A 27 5.94 -14.14 32.21
N ASP A 28 4.73 -14.56 32.58
CA ASP A 28 3.99 -15.55 31.81
C ASP A 28 3.65 -14.93 30.45
N VAL A 29 4.55 -15.14 29.49
CA VAL A 29 4.45 -14.67 28.11
C VAL A 29 3.73 -15.68 27.23
N ALA A 30 3.08 -16.70 27.80
CA ALA A 30 2.32 -17.68 27.01
C ALA A 30 1.20 -17.00 26.18
N TYR A 31 0.70 -15.84 26.62
CA TYR A 31 -0.26 -15.03 25.86
C TYR A 31 0.34 -14.32 24.64
N LEU A 32 1.67 -14.18 24.55
CA LEU A 32 2.34 -13.56 23.40
C LEU A 32 2.37 -14.48 22.17
N GLY A 33 1.97 -15.74 22.33
CA GLY A 33 1.93 -16.73 21.26
C GLY A 33 3.32 -17.21 20.82
N GLU A 34 3.34 -18.05 19.80
CA GLU A 34 4.58 -18.59 19.22
C GLU A 34 4.98 -17.82 17.97
N ILE A 35 6.22 -17.33 17.91
CA ILE A 35 6.77 -16.75 16.69
C ILE A 35 7.25 -17.87 15.78
N THR A 36 6.63 -17.99 14.61
CA THR A 36 7.04 -18.93 13.57
C THR A 36 7.67 -18.18 12.41
N ARG A 37 8.85 -18.61 11.97
CA ARG A 37 9.47 -18.12 10.73
C ARG A 37 8.78 -18.73 9.53
N LEU A 38 8.35 -17.89 8.59
CA LEU A 38 7.86 -18.33 7.28
C LEU A 38 9.03 -18.39 6.29
N ASN A 39 9.15 -19.48 5.54
CA ASN A 39 10.19 -19.68 4.53
C ASN A 39 9.82 -18.96 3.23
N LEU A 40 9.61 -17.65 3.27
CA LEU A 40 9.25 -16.86 2.09
C LEU A 40 10.43 -16.68 1.13
N PRO A 41 10.17 -16.52 -0.18
CA PRO A 41 11.19 -16.14 -1.15
C PRO A 41 11.93 -14.86 -0.77
N SER A 42 13.19 -14.79 -1.17
CA SER A 42 13.98 -13.57 -0.97
C SER A 42 13.29 -12.37 -1.62
N GLY A 43 13.34 -11.24 -0.92
CA GLY A 43 12.64 -10.04 -1.31
C GLY A 43 11.12 -10.07 -1.12
N ALA A 44 10.46 -11.20 -0.84
CA ALA A 44 9.01 -11.21 -0.58
C ALA A 44 8.67 -10.50 0.73
N THR A 45 7.62 -9.68 0.73
CA THR A 45 7.12 -8.99 1.91
C THR A 45 5.63 -9.22 2.08
N ILE A 46 5.17 -9.45 3.31
CA ILE A 46 3.74 -9.48 3.62
C ILE A 46 3.26 -8.04 3.68
N VAL A 47 2.27 -7.69 2.85
CA VAL A 47 1.71 -6.33 2.75
C VAL A 47 0.31 -6.21 3.35
N ALA A 48 -0.42 -7.32 3.47
CA ALA A 48 -1.68 -7.38 4.19
C ALA A 48 -2.00 -8.81 4.63
N VAL A 49 -2.93 -8.93 5.57
CA VAL A 49 -3.53 -10.19 6.02
C VAL A 49 -5.02 -10.09 5.74
N ALA A 50 -5.62 -11.19 5.29
CA ALA A 50 -7.07 -11.24 5.08
C ALA A 50 -7.82 -10.97 6.39
N PRO A 51 -9.01 -10.37 6.37
CA PRO A 51 -9.83 -10.15 7.57
C PRO A 51 -10.06 -11.42 8.41
N HIS A 52 -10.22 -12.57 7.74
CA HIS A 52 -10.35 -13.88 8.40
C HIS A 52 -9.03 -14.44 8.96
N GLY A 53 -7.89 -13.83 8.67
CA GLY A 53 -6.58 -14.16 9.27
C GLY A 53 -5.85 -15.38 8.67
N GLU A 54 -6.44 -16.06 7.69
CA GLU A 54 -5.90 -17.33 7.17
C GLU A 54 -5.12 -17.21 5.86
N THR A 55 -5.27 -16.09 5.14
CA THR A 55 -4.57 -15.85 3.87
C THR A 55 -3.72 -14.58 3.98
N LEU A 56 -2.52 -14.65 3.43
CA LEU A 56 -1.56 -13.55 3.35
C LEU A 56 -1.52 -12.96 1.95
N LEU A 57 -1.38 -11.64 1.89
CA LEU A 57 -1.07 -10.91 0.67
C LEU A 57 0.39 -10.50 0.71
N LEU A 58 1.13 -10.92 -0.31
CA LEU A 58 2.55 -10.68 -0.43
C LEU A 58 2.86 -9.79 -1.63
N SER A 59 3.85 -8.92 -1.48
CA SER A 59 4.49 -8.24 -2.60
C SER A 59 5.79 -8.97 -2.94
N HIS A 60 5.94 -9.40 -4.19
CA HIS A 60 7.12 -10.14 -4.65
C HIS A 60 7.38 -9.93 -6.15
N GLN A 61 8.66 -9.90 -6.54
CA GLN A 61 9.11 -9.75 -7.93
C GLN A 61 9.22 -11.13 -8.57
N ASP A 62 8.48 -11.41 -9.65
CA ASP A 62 8.47 -12.75 -10.25
C ASP A 62 9.77 -13.07 -11.01
N ARG A 63 10.31 -12.08 -11.73
CA ARG A 63 11.39 -12.29 -12.71
C ARG A 63 12.79 -12.31 -12.10
N ASP A 64 13.10 -11.33 -11.26
CA ASP A 64 14.43 -11.11 -10.67
C ASP A 64 14.31 -10.17 -9.45
N GLU A 65 15.43 -9.95 -8.74
CA GLU A 65 15.50 -9.08 -7.55
C GLU A 65 16.00 -7.65 -7.84
N LYS A 66 15.78 -7.13 -9.05
CA LYS A 66 16.27 -5.81 -9.44
C LYS A 66 15.29 -4.72 -9.01
N ILE A 67 15.84 -3.57 -8.62
CA ILE A 67 15.05 -2.41 -8.18
C ILE A 67 14.07 -1.88 -9.22
N TYR A 68 14.32 -2.11 -10.51
CA TYR A 68 13.47 -1.71 -11.64
C TYR A 68 12.44 -2.79 -12.02
N THR A 69 12.45 -3.94 -11.35
CA THR A 69 11.50 -5.01 -11.61
C THR A 69 10.26 -4.74 -10.78
N ARG A 70 9.14 -4.60 -11.51
CA ARG A 70 7.82 -4.43 -10.93
C ARG A 70 7.54 -5.53 -9.91
N ARG A 71 6.91 -5.15 -8.80
CA ARG A 71 6.43 -6.09 -7.80
C ARG A 71 4.97 -6.42 -8.10
N ASP A 72 4.65 -7.69 -8.01
CA ASP A 72 3.28 -8.15 -8.12
C ASP A 72 2.72 -8.51 -6.74
N LEU A 73 1.40 -8.56 -6.64
CA LEU A 73 0.65 -9.03 -5.49
C LEU A 73 0.35 -10.52 -5.63
N TRP A 74 0.55 -11.23 -4.52
CA TRP A 74 0.42 -12.68 -4.44
C TRP A 74 -0.41 -13.10 -3.24
N LEU A 75 -1.31 -14.06 -3.42
CA LEU A 75 -2.02 -14.71 -2.32
C LEU A 75 -1.33 -16.01 -1.93
N CYS A 76 -1.30 -16.28 -0.63
CA CYS A 76 -0.92 -17.59 -0.13
C CYS A 76 -1.54 -17.87 1.24
N ASP A 77 -2.03 -19.09 1.44
CA ASP A 77 -2.63 -19.48 2.71
C ASP A 77 -1.56 -19.68 3.79
N LEU A 78 -1.83 -19.13 4.97
CA LEU A 78 -0.95 -19.19 6.13
C LEU A 78 -0.73 -20.64 6.58
N ALA A 79 -1.78 -21.46 6.55
CA ALA A 79 -1.69 -22.88 6.88
C ALA A 79 -0.69 -23.60 5.97
N THR A 80 -0.65 -23.27 4.68
CA THR A 80 0.32 -23.80 3.73
C THR A 80 1.73 -23.29 4.06
N LEU A 81 1.90 -21.98 4.20
CA LEU A 81 3.20 -21.35 4.45
C LEU A 81 3.85 -21.75 5.78
N ARG A 82 3.06 -22.17 6.77
CA ARG A 82 3.59 -22.62 8.07
C ARG A 82 4.43 -23.89 7.97
N TYR A 83 4.15 -24.74 6.97
CA TYR A 83 4.75 -26.07 6.87
C TYR A 83 5.60 -26.29 5.60
N VAL A 84 5.74 -25.28 4.73
CA VAL A 84 6.63 -25.40 3.57
C VAL A 84 8.11 -25.45 4.00
N PRO A 85 8.90 -26.41 3.50
CA PRO A 85 10.27 -26.65 3.96
C PRO A 85 11.26 -25.58 3.50
N ASP A 86 10.99 -24.91 2.38
CA ASP A 86 11.90 -23.96 1.74
C ASP A 86 11.17 -22.89 0.93
N ALA A 87 11.93 -21.88 0.52
CA ALA A 87 11.46 -20.74 -0.27
C ALA A 87 10.95 -21.11 -1.66
N ALA A 88 11.50 -22.15 -2.30
CA ALA A 88 11.07 -22.56 -3.63
C ALA A 88 9.66 -23.18 -3.57
N THR A 89 9.41 -23.99 -2.54
CA THR A 89 8.10 -24.58 -2.26
C THR A 89 7.08 -23.51 -1.85
N ALA A 90 7.49 -22.53 -1.03
CA ALA A 90 6.66 -21.36 -0.72
C ALA A 90 6.26 -20.57 -1.97
N ARG A 91 7.22 -20.28 -2.86
CA ARG A 91 6.97 -19.62 -4.15
C ARG A 91 5.96 -20.40 -4.99
N GLY A 92 6.10 -21.73 -5.07
CA GLY A 92 5.17 -22.60 -5.80
C GLY A 92 3.73 -22.57 -5.26
N ALA A 93 3.54 -22.30 -3.97
CA ALA A 93 2.22 -22.19 -3.33
C ALA A 93 1.57 -20.81 -3.45
N MET A 94 2.32 -19.78 -3.86
CA MET A 94 1.82 -18.41 -3.99
C MET A 94 1.16 -18.17 -5.36
N ARG A 95 -0.02 -17.55 -5.37
CA ARG A 95 -0.80 -17.24 -6.59
C ARG A 95 -0.75 -15.76 -6.94
N ASN A 96 -0.32 -15.42 -8.17
CA ASN A 96 -0.26 -14.02 -8.63
C ASN A 96 -1.66 -13.51 -8.92
N ILE A 97 -2.04 -12.37 -8.35
CA ILE A 97 -3.35 -11.74 -8.59
C ILE A 97 -3.27 -10.41 -9.36
N SER A 98 -2.09 -9.80 -9.45
CA SER A 98 -1.92 -8.49 -10.11
C SER A 98 -1.27 -8.54 -11.48
N ALA A 99 -0.69 -9.66 -11.90
CA ALA A 99 -0.05 -9.79 -13.21
C ALA A 99 -0.95 -9.33 -14.38
N PRO A 100 -2.26 -9.63 -14.43
CA PRO A 100 -3.11 -9.16 -15.53
C PRO A 100 -3.36 -7.65 -15.55
N LEU A 101 -3.17 -6.93 -14.42
CA LEU A 101 -3.27 -5.47 -14.38
C LEU A 101 -2.09 -4.82 -15.11
N ASP A 102 -0.93 -5.48 -15.10
CA ASP A 102 0.32 -5.00 -15.69
C ASP A 102 0.75 -3.62 -15.13
N ARG A 103 0.50 -3.34 -13.84
CA ARG A 103 0.86 -2.09 -13.17
C ARG A 103 1.40 -2.35 -11.76
N ASP A 104 2.26 -1.45 -11.29
CA ASP A 104 2.75 -1.50 -9.92
C ASP A 104 1.66 -1.05 -8.95
N VAL A 105 1.31 -1.94 -8.00
CA VAL A 105 0.21 -1.72 -7.06
C VAL A 105 0.77 -1.23 -5.74
N MET A 106 0.25 -0.10 -5.27
CA MET A 106 0.65 0.60 -4.05
C MET A 106 -0.54 0.83 -3.13
N GLY A 107 -0.26 1.05 -1.84
CA GLY A 107 -1.26 1.43 -0.85
C GLY A 107 -2.45 0.46 -0.83
N VAL A 108 -2.22 -0.79 -0.41
CA VAL A 108 -3.26 -1.83 -0.43
C VAL A 108 -4.16 -1.75 0.80
N GLN A 109 -5.46 -2.02 0.64
CA GLN A 109 -6.43 -2.22 1.71
C GLN A 109 -7.15 -3.57 1.47
N TRP A 110 -7.19 -4.44 2.48
CA TRP A 110 -7.91 -5.72 2.39
C TRP A 110 -9.07 -5.73 3.38
N VAL A 111 -10.29 -5.79 2.85
CA VAL A 111 -11.55 -5.85 3.58
C VAL A 111 -12.30 -7.13 3.22
N GLU A 112 -13.43 -7.41 3.87
CA GLU A 112 -14.20 -8.65 3.65
C GLU A 112 -14.62 -8.82 2.20
N GLU A 113 -14.95 -7.70 1.52
CA GLU A 113 -15.33 -7.70 0.12
C GLU A 113 -14.18 -8.05 -0.81
N GLY A 114 -12.92 -7.85 -0.40
CA GLY A 114 -11.73 -8.16 -1.20
C GLY A 114 -10.59 -7.16 -1.03
N ILE A 115 -9.68 -7.15 -2.00
CA ILE A 115 -8.47 -6.33 -1.96
C ILE A 115 -8.65 -5.12 -2.87
N PHE A 116 -8.29 -3.94 -2.36
CA PHE A 116 -8.22 -2.69 -3.10
C PHE A 116 -6.78 -2.22 -3.15
N GLY A 117 -6.32 -1.78 -4.33
CA GLY A 117 -4.96 -1.29 -4.51
C GLY A 117 -4.92 -0.08 -5.42
N ALA A 118 -4.18 0.96 -5.04
CA ALA A 118 -3.91 2.08 -5.91
C ALA A 118 -2.81 1.71 -6.91
N TYR A 119 -2.81 2.33 -8.08
CA TYR A 119 -1.77 2.14 -9.09
C TYR A 119 -1.68 3.36 -10.00
N ALA A 120 -0.50 3.60 -10.56
CA ALA A 120 -0.31 4.60 -11.59
C ALA A 120 -0.74 4.04 -12.96
N ASP A 121 -1.54 4.80 -13.70
CA ASP A 121 -1.91 4.50 -15.08
C ASP A 121 -1.77 5.75 -15.93
N GLY A 122 -0.68 5.79 -16.69
CA GLY A 122 -0.22 7.01 -17.37
C GLY A 122 0.05 8.13 -16.36
N THR A 123 -0.65 9.24 -16.52
CA THR A 123 -0.50 10.46 -15.73
C THR A 123 -1.43 10.55 -14.52
N CYS A 124 -2.23 9.50 -14.25
CA CYS A 124 -3.22 9.47 -13.18
C CYS A 124 -2.98 8.32 -12.21
N LEU A 125 -3.31 8.52 -10.93
CA LEU A 125 -3.47 7.42 -9.98
C LEU A 125 -4.92 6.91 -10.02
N ARG A 126 -5.07 5.59 -10.05
CA ARG A 126 -6.35 4.88 -10.06
C ARG A 126 -6.39 3.89 -8.90
N VAL A 127 -7.57 3.31 -8.65
CA VAL A 127 -7.75 2.22 -7.69
C VAL A 127 -8.34 1.03 -8.43
N ALA A 128 -7.77 -0.16 -8.25
CA ALA A 128 -8.28 -1.42 -8.73
C ALA A 128 -8.81 -2.26 -7.57
N TYR A 129 -9.80 -3.07 -7.87
CA TYR A 129 -10.27 -4.14 -7.01
C TYR A 129 -9.71 -5.49 -7.49
N PHE A 130 -9.27 -6.32 -6.57
CA PHE A 130 -8.76 -7.66 -6.81
C PHE A 130 -9.66 -8.66 -6.07
N GLY A 131 -10.46 -9.39 -6.83
CA GLY A 131 -11.26 -10.50 -6.31
C GLY A 131 -10.43 -11.78 -6.18
N ALA A 132 -10.94 -12.77 -5.46
CA ALA A 132 -10.25 -14.03 -5.27
C ALA A 132 -9.92 -14.72 -6.59
N ASP A 133 -10.87 -14.83 -7.53
CA ASP A 133 -10.71 -15.63 -8.76
C ASP A 133 -11.04 -14.86 -10.04
N ALA A 134 -11.10 -13.54 -9.97
CA ALA A 134 -11.38 -12.67 -11.11
C ALA A 134 -10.16 -11.81 -11.46
N PRO A 135 -9.96 -11.44 -12.73
CA PRO A 135 -8.97 -10.43 -13.09
C PRO A 135 -9.18 -9.13 -12.32
N PRO A 136 -8.09 -8.40 -12.01
CA PRO A 136 -8.18 -7.09 -11.37
C PRO A 136 -9.06 -6.15 -12.19
N THR A 137 -9.97 -5.47 -11.50
CA THR A 137 -10.95 -4.57 -12.12
C THR A 137 -10.66 -3.13 -11.70
N PRO A 138 -10.22 -2.25 -12.61
CA PRO A 138 -10.14 -0.81 -12.37
C PRO A 138 -11.50 -0.27 -11.93
N LEU A 139 -11.49 0.60 -10.94
CA LEU A 139 -12.74 1.14 -10.43
C LEU A 139 -13.14 2.41 -11.16
N GLU A 140 -14.39 2.46 -11.61
CA GLU A 140 -14.96 3.60 -12.33
C GLU A 140 -15.38 4.71 -11.38
N LEU A 141 -14.59 5.79 -11.35
CA LEU A 141 -14.74 6.94 -10.45
C LEU A 141 -15.28 8.20 -11.15
N GLY A 142 -15.97 8.04 -12.28
CA GLY A 142 -16.61 9.16 -12.99
C GLY A 142 -15.63 10.24 -13.47
N GLY A 143 -14.40 9.86 -13.82
CA GLY A 143 -13.35 10.77 -14.26
C GLY A 143 -12.54 11.43 -13.14
N ILE A 144 -12.83 11.09 -11.87
CA ILE A 144 -12.00 11.47 -10.72
C ILE A 144 -10.85 10.48 -10.58
N PHE A 145 -9.62 10.97 -10.58
CA PHE A 145 -8.43 10.21 -10.22
C PHE A 145 -8.08 10.41 -8.74
N LEU A 146 -7.32 9.47 -8.18
CA LEU A 146 -6.83 9.57 -6.81
C LEU A 146 -5.79 10.70 -6.71
N ALA A 147 -6.01 11.63 -5.79
CA ALA A 147 -5.18 12.81 -5.56
C ALA A 147 -4.62 12.83 -4.13
N GLY A 148 -4.09 11.70 -3.68
CA GLY A 148 -3.59 11.52 -2.31
C GLY A 148 -3.92 10.12 -1.79
N GLU A 149 -4.43 10.06 -0.57
CA GLU A 149 -4.78 8.81 0.11
C GLU A 149 -6.23 8.39 -0.15
N TYR A 150 -6.48 7.11 0.07
CA TYR A 150 -7.81 6.52 0.10
C TYR A 150 -7.90 5.49 1.23
N HIS A 151 -9.12 5.19 1.65
CA HIS A 151 -9.41 4.18 2.66
C HIS A 151 -10.68 3.43 2.29
N VAL A 152 -10.70 2.12 2.58
CA VAL A 152 -11.88 1.27 2.40
C VAL A 152 -12.31 0.78 3.76
N ALA A 153 -13.55 1.09 4.12
CA ALA A 153 -14.15 0.60 5.35
C ALA A 153 -14.42 -0.91 5.27
N ALA A 154 -14.50 -1.59 6.41
CA ALA A 154 -14.79 -3.03 6.45
C ALA A 154 -16.16 -3.42 5.87
N THR A 155 -17.05 -2.44 5.72
CA THR A 155 -18.37 -2.53 5.08
C THR A 155 -18.33 -2.25 3.58
N GLY A 156 -17.15 -1.94 3.03
CA GLY A 156 -16.91 -1.74 1.60
C GLY A 156 -17.02 -0.30 1.09
N GLU A 157 -17.40 0.68 1.92
CA GLU A 157 -17.37 2.10 1.53
C GLU A 157 -15.94 2.53 1.22
N LEU A 158 -15.78 3.30 0.14
CA LEU A 158 -14.50 3.92 -0.22
C LEU A 158 -14.55 5.42 0.04
N GLY A 159 -13.67 5.89 0.91
CA GLY A 159 -13.32 7.30 1.06
C GLY A 159 -12.02 7.61 0.32
N LEU A 160 -11.96 8.72 -0.41
CA LEU A 160 -10.73 9.13 -1.11
C LEU A 160 -10.59 10.65 -1.19
N ILE A 161 -9.34 11.11 -1.35
CA ILE A 161 -9.08 12.43 -1.91
C ILE A 161 -9.00 12.29 -3.42
N GLY A 162 -9.88 12.97 -4.13
CA GLY A 162 -10.02 12.86 -5.58
C GLY A 162 -9.85 14.20 -6.30
N ALA A 163 -9.34 14.17 -7.51
CA ALA A 163 -9.32 15.33 -8.40
C ALA A 163 -9.49 14.93 -9.87
N ASN A 164 -9.66 15.93 -10.74
CA ASN A 164 -9.63 15.83 -12.18
C ASN A 164 -8.98 17.10 -12.76
N ALA A 165 -9.01 17.24 -14.09
CA ALA A 165 -8.42 18.38 -14.78
C ALA A 165 -9.11 19.74 -14.49
N GLN A 166 -10.30 19.74 -13.87
CA GLN A 166 -11.14 20.92 -13.68
C GLN A 166 -11.45 21.25 -12.21
N ASN A 167 -11.20 20.34 -11.26
CA ASN A 167 -11.50 20.56 -9.86
C ASN A 167 -10.24 20.59 -8.98
N PHE A 168 -10.37 21.24 -7.83
CA PHE A 168 -9.39 21.13 -6.78
C PHE A 168 -9.51 19.74 -6.12
N PRO A 169 -8.46 19.20 -5.47
CA PRO A 169 -8.59 17.99 -4.67
C PRO A 169 -9.68 18.14 -3.59
N GLU A 170 -10.64 17.23 -3.59
CA GLU A 170 -11.75 17.19 -2.64
C GLU A 170 -11.86 15.80 -2.00
N ALA A 171 -12.46 15.73 -0.82
CA ALA A 171 -12.85 14.48 -0.20
C ALA A 171 -14.12 13.94 -0.85
N TYR A 172 -14.11 12.67 -1.22
CA TYR A 172 -15.25 11.94 -1.77
C TYR A 172 -15.51 10.68 -0.95
N LEU A 173 -16.79 10.30 -0.90
CA LEU A 173 -17.25 9.03 -0.37
C LEU A 173 -18.09 8.33 -1.42
N THR A 174 -17.99 7.01 -1.47
CA THR A 174 -18.92 6.18 -2.23
C THR A 174 -19.41 5.06 -1.35
N GLN A 175 -20.69 4.70 -1.55
CA GLN A 175 -21.33 3.58 -0.87
C GLN A 175 -20.59 2.27 -1.20
N PRO A 176 -20.79 1.20 -0.42
CA PRO A 176 -20.27 -0.11 -0.77
C PRO A 176 -20.87 -0.54 -2.10
N VAL A 177 -20.03 -0.76 -3.10
CA VAL A 177 -20.50 -1.19 -4.43
C VAL A 177 -19.60 -2.29 -4.96
N THR A 178 -20.23 -3.29 -5.56
CA THR A 178 -19.57 -4.41 -6.22
C THR A 178 -18.67 -3.95 -7.38
N PRO A 179 -17.66 -4.76 -7.77
CA PRO A 179 -16.53 -4.32 -8.61
C PRO A 179 -16.87 -3.82 -10.03
N ALA A 180 -18.12 -3.93 -10.48
CA ALA A 180 -18.53 -3.65 -11.87
C ALA A 180 -19.54 -2.50 -12.02
N ALA A 181 -20.02 -1.89 -10.93
CA ALA A 181 -20.98 -0.80 -11.03
C ALA A 181 -20.28 0.58 -11.01
N GLN A 182 -20.76 1.46 -11.88
CA GLN A 182 -20.30 2.84 -11.95
C GLN A 182 -20.54 3.52 -10.60
N ARG A 183 -19.50 4.05 -9.98
CA ARG A 183 -19.60 4.59 -8.62
C ARG A 183 -20.06 6.03 -8.66
N GLN A 184 -21.17 6.32 -7.99
CA GLN A 184 -21.55 7.69 -7.70
C GLN A 184 -20.69 8.17 -6.54
N LEU A 185 -19.72 9.04 -6.85
CA LEU A 185 -18.94 9.73 -5.83
C LEU A 185 -19.77 10.86 -5.22
N GLN A 186 -19.97 10.82 -3.91
CA GLN A 186 -20.49 11.94 -3.14
C GLN A 186 -19.33 12.79 -2.67
N GLN A 187 -19.25 14.02 -3.18
CA GLN A 187 -18.29 15.01 -2.67
C GLN A 187 -18.70 15.43 -1.25
N LEU A 188 -17.75 15.40 -0.32
CA LEU A 188 -17.96 15.72 1.10
C LEU A 188 -17.40 17.09 1.51
N SER A 189 -16.45 17.63 0.75
CA SER A 189 -15.79 18.90 1.03
C SER A 189 -16.00 19.94 -0.08
N GLN A 190 -15.60 21.19 0.18
CA GLN A 190 -15.61 22.28 -0.80
C GLN A 190 -14.34 23.13 -0.67
N PHE A 191 -13.17 22.49 -0.56
CA PHE A 191 -11.88 23.16 -0.43
C PHE A 191 -11.55 24.05 -1.65
N GLY A 192 -12.01 23.65 -2.83
CA GLY A 192 -11.89 24.42 -4.07
C GLY A 192 -12.70 25.72 -4.10
N GLN A 193 -13.58 25.99 -3.13
CA GLN A 193 -14.38 27.21 -3.10
C GLN A 193 -13.51 28.47 -3.12
N ALA A 194 -12.34 28.44 -2.48
CA ALA A 194 -11.39 29.56 -2.44
C ALA A 194 -10.86 29.96 -3.83
N VAL A 195 -10.78 29.00 -4.75
CA VAL A 195 -10.25 29.19 -6.11
C VAL A 195 -11.33 29.13 -7.19
N ALA A 196 -12.60 28.95 -6.82
CA ALA A 196 -13.71 28.75 -7.76
C ALA A 196 -13.94 29.94 -8.72
N ARG A 197 -13.48 31.14 -8.36
CA ARG A 197 -13.58 32.35 -9.19
C ARG A 197 -12.30 32.66 -9.96
N TRP A 198 -11.27 31.83 -9.83
CA TRP A 198 -10.01 32.05 -10.53
C TRP A 198 -10.15 31.68 -12.00
N GLN A 199 -9.54 32.49 -12.86
CA GLN A 199 -9.47 32.20 -14.28
C GLN A 199 -8.30 31.24 -14.52
N LEU A 200 -8.57 29.95 -14.40
CA LEU A 200 -7.60 28.88 -14.54
C LEU A 200 -7.40 28.49 -16.02
N GLY A 201 -6.22 27.96 -16.30
CA GLY A 201 -5.86 27.36 -17.57
C GLY A 201 -6.61 26.06 -17.88
N THR A 202 -6.43 25.53 -19.08
CA THR A 202 -6.90 24.18 -19.41
C THR A 202 -5.80 23.16 -19.14
N VAL A 203 -6.22 21.95 -18.74
CA VAL A 203 -5.35 20.80 -18.54
C VAL A 203 -5.82 19.71 -19.48
N GLU A 204 -4.89 19.18 -20.29
CA GLU A 204 -5.18 18.17 -21.31
C GLU A 204 -4.13 17.06 -21.22
N THR A 205 -4.58 15.80 -21.29
CA THR A 205 -3.68 14.66 -21.48
C THR A 205 -3.33 14.56 -22.96
N ILE A 206 -2.04 14.53 -23.28
CA ILE A 206 -1.51 14.40 -24.64
C ILE A 206 -0.69 13.12 -24.75
N ARG A 207 -0.67 12.52 -25.95
CA ARG A 207 0.13 11.34 -26.27
C ARG A 207 0.95 11.59 -27.53
N TRP A 208 2.20 11.13 -27.51
CA TRP A 208 3.10 11.23 -28.66
C TRP A 208 4.06 10.05 -28.70
N GLN A 209 4.57 9.76 -29.90
CA GLN A 209 5.58 8.73 -30.07
C GLN A 209 6.97 9.31 -29.78
N SER A 210 7.73 8.60 -28.94
CA SER A 210 9.15 8.83 -28.74
C SER A 210 9.97 8.47 -29.99
N LYS A 211 11.25 8.87 -30.00
CA LYS A 211 12.19 8.56 -31.10
C LYS A 211 12.38 7.06 -31.32
N ASP A 212 12.21 6.25 -30.28
CA ASP A 212 12.30 4.79 -30.30
C ASP A 212 10.95 4.10 -30.55
N GLY A 213 9.88 4.85 -30.80
CA GLY A 213 8.55 4.32 -31.10
C GLY A 213 7.72 3.94 -29.86
N VAL A 214 8.22 4.20 -28.64
CA VAL A 214 7.44 4.05 -27.41
C VAL A 214 6.46 5.22 -27.28
N GLU A 215 5.19 4.91 -27.00
CA GLU A 215 4.19 5.96 -26.74
C GLU A 215 4.45 6.58 -25.36
N ILE A 216 4.49 7.90 -25.33
CA ILE A 216 4.60 8.69 -24.10
C ILE A 216 3.27 9.41 -23.87
N GLU A 217 2.80 9.35 -22.62
CA GLU A 217 1.70 10.17 -22.13
C GLU A 217 2.24 11.33 -21.28
N GLY A 218 1.64 12.51 -21.43
CA GLY A 218 1.96 13.69 -20.62
C GLY A 218 0.75 14.58 -20.40
N VAL A 219 0.94 15.59 -19.54
CA VAL A 219 -0.10 16.59 -19.22
C VAL A 219 0.33 17.93 -19.77
N LEU A 220 -0.47 18.50 -20.67
CA LEU A 220 -0.31 19.85 -21.20
C LEU A 220 -1.19 20.81 -20.42
N ARG A 221 -0.58 21.85 -19.84
CA ARG A 221 -1.29 22.96 -19.20
C ARG A 221 -1.20 24.19 -20.06
N LYS A 222 -2.35 24.74 -20.45
CA LYS A 222 -2.44 25.97 -21.27
C LYS A 222 -2.87 27.13 -20.39
N PRO A 223 -2.37 28.36 -20.60
CA PRO A 223 -2.87 29.53 -19.89
C PRO A 223 -4.36 29.77 -20.20
N ALA A 224 -5.07 30.46 -19.31
CA ALA A 224 -6.53 30.65 -19.42
C ALA A 224 -6.97 31.41 -20.69
N ASN A 225 -6.08 32.21 -21.27
CA ASN A 225 -6.28 32.98 -22.50
C ASN A 225 -5.47 32.42 -23.67
N PHE A 226 -5.24 31.10 -23.69
CA PHE A 226 -4.48 30.45 -24.76
C PHE A 226 -5.08 30.76 -26.14
N ASP A 227 -4.20 31.13 -27.07
CA ASP A 227 -4.53 31.39 -28.47
C ASP A 227 -3.75 30.38 -29.33
N PRO A 228 -4.43 29.47 -30.06
CA PRO A 228 -3.75 28.47 -30.88
C PRO A 228 -2.89 29.06 -32.01
N ASN A 229 -3.09 30.33 -32.37
CA ASN A 229 -2.30 31.02 -33.40
C ASN A 229 -1.05 31.70 -32.84
N ARG A 230 -0.86 31.71 -31.51
CA ARG A 230 0.29 32.34 -30.84
C ARG A 230 1.22 31.28 -30.28
N ARG A 231 2.53 31.54 -30.37
CA ARG A 231 3.56 30.71 -29.73
C ARG A 231 3.79 31.13 -28.27
N TYR A 232 3.92 30.14 -27.40
CA TYR A 232 4.23 30.31 -25.98
C TYR A 232 5.51 29.53 -25.64
N PRO A 233 6.32 30.00 -24.68
CA PRO A 233 7.40 29.19 -24.13
C PRO A 233 6.81 27.96 -23.43
N LEU A 234 7.48 26.81 -23.55
CA LEU A 234 7.15 25.57 -22.84
C LEU A 234 8.16 25.37 -21.70
N LEU A 235 7.65 24.97 -20.53
CA LEU A 235 8.42 24.58 -19.35
C LEU A 235 8.40 23.06 -19.20
#